data_AF-A0A847DHI8-F1
#
_entry.id   AF-A0A847DHI8-F1
#
_cell.length_a   1.000
_cell.length_b   1.000
_cell.length_c   1.000
_cell.angle_alpha   90.00
_cell.angle_beta   90.00
_cell.angle_gamma   90.00
#
_symmetry.space_group_name_H-M   'P 1'
#
loop_
_entity.id
_entity.type
_entity.pdbx_description
1 polymer ?
#
loop_
_entity_poly.entity_id
_entity_poly.type
_entity_poly.pdbx_seq_one_letter_code
_entity_poly.pdbx_strand_id
1 'polypeptide(L)' 'MSELNNEVRFGKVAIDKGFITMEQMLNAIEVQVKENIAFGTHRKIGMILKQEGHITIAQIEEVLEVLDER' A
#
# COMPACT_ATOMS: atom_id res chain seq x y z
N MET A 1 1.86 4.04 15.44
CA MET A 1 3.30 4.19 15.11
C MET A 1 3.83 2.99 14.30
N SER A 2 3.42 1.75 14.60
CA SER A 2 3.87 0.56 13.83
C SER A 2 3.28 0.44 12.42
N GLU A 3 2.01 0.80 12.21
CA GLU A 3 1.36 0.61 10.91
C GLU A 3 1.91 1.53 9.82
N LEU A 4 2.13 2.82 10.11
CA LEU A 4 2.73 3.77 9.17
C LEU A 4 4.10 3.30 8.66
N ASN A 5 4.88 2.63 9.52
CA ASN A 5 6.18 2.09 9.13
C ASN A 5 6.03 0.95 8.10
N ASN A 6 5.02 0.09 8.25
CA ASN A 6 4.74 -0.97 7.29
C ASN A 6 4.23 -0.42 5.96
N GLU A 7 3.43 0.64 5.99
CA GLU A 7 2.94 1.34 4.79
C GLU A 7 4.09 1.93 3.97
N VAL A 8 5.02 2.61 4.65
CA VAL A 8 6.21 3.21 4.01
C VAL A 8 7.10 2.12 3.42
N ARG A 9 7.32 1.02 4.14
CA ARG A 9 8.11 -0.11 3.63
C ARG A 9 7.45 -0.75 2.41
N PHE A 10 6.14 -0.98 2.46
CA PHE A 10 5.37 -1.52 1.34
C PHE A 10 5.47 -0.62 0.10
N GLY A 11 5.17 0.66 0.27
CA GLY A 11 5.22 1.63 -0.82
C GLY A 11 6.60 1.73 -1.45
N LYS A 12 7.66 1.75 -0.63
CA LYS A 12 9.04 1.75 -1.13
C LYS A 12 9.33 0.55 -2.03
N VAL A 13 9.03 -0.67 -1.56
CA VAL A 13 9.30 -1.89 -2.35
C VAL A 13 8.47 -1.91 -3.64
N ALA A 14 7.19 -1.53 -3.58
CA ALA A 14 6.31 -1.50 -4.74
C ALA A 14 6.75 -0.46 -5.80
N ILE A 15 7.26 0.70 -5.37
CA ILE A 15 7.83 1.72 -6.25
C ILE A 15 9.17 1.27 -6.83
N ASP A 16 10.06 0.73 -6.00
CA ASP A 16 11.39 0.24 -6.43
C ASP A 16 11.27 -0.89 -7.47
N LYS A 17 10.22 -1.72 -7.38
CA LYS A 17 9.88 -2.76 -8.38
C LYS A 17 9.15 -2.22 -9.62
N GLY A 18 8.76 -0.95 -9.64
CA GLY A 18 8.02 -0.34 -10.75
C GLY A 18 6.56 -0.78 -10.88
N PHE A 19 5.97 -1.34 -9.83
CA PHE A 19 4.57 -1.79 -9.84
C PHE A 19 3.59 -0.63 -9.71
N ILE A 20 3.96 0.38 -8.92
CA ILE A 20 3.18 1.60 -8.71
C ILE A 20 4.07 2.82 -8.80
N THR A 21 3.46 4.00 -8.97
CA THR A 21 4.14 5.29 -8.88
C THR A 21 4.05 5.89 -7.48
N MET A 22 4.89 6.89 -7.18
CA MET A 22 4.78 7.67 -5.95
C MET A 22 3.41 8.36 -5.82
N GLU A 23 2.87 8.86 -6.93
CA GLU A 23 1.55 9.51 -6.95
C GLU A 23 0.44 8.53 -6.57
N GLN A 24 0.45 7.31 -7.13
CA GLN A 24 -0.52 6.26 -6.79
C GLN A 24 -0.41 5.86 -5.31
N MET A 25 0.81 5.79 -4.77
CA MET A 25 1.02 5.52 -3.35
C MET A 25 0.43 6.63 -2.46
N LEU A 26 0.66 7.90 -2.80
CA LEU A 26 0.12 9.04 -2.05
C LEU A 26 -1.41 9.07 -2.09
N ASN A 27 -2.01 8.80 -3.25
CA ASN A 27 -3.46 8.72 -3.40
C ASN A 27 -4.04 7.60 -2.52
N ALA A 28 -3.41 6.42 -2.50
CA ALA A 28 -3.85 5.31 -1.66
C ALA A 28 -3.76 5.62 -0.15
N ILE A 29 -2.71 6.33 0.29
CA ILE A 29 -2.59 6.84 1.67
C ILE A 29 -3.73 7.81 1.98
N GLU A 30 -4.04 8.75 1.07
CA GLU A 30 -5.12 9.71 1.27
C GLU A 30 -6.48 9.02 1.44
N VAL A 31 -6.77 8.02 0.61
CA VAL A 31 -7.98 7.19 0.75
C VAL A 31 -7.99 6.47 2.10
N GLN A 32 -6.89 5.85 2.49
CA GLN A 32 -6.80 5.14 3.77
C GLN A 32 -7.08 6.06 4.97
N VAL A 33 -6.49 7.26 4.97
CA VAL A 33 -6.69 8.26 6.02
C VAL A 33 -8.15 8.71 6.06
N LYS A 34 -8.76 8.98 4.90
CA LYS A 34 -10.18 9.35 4.80
C LYS A 34 -11.10 8.27 5.37
N GLU A 35 -10.83 6.99 5.07
CA GLU A 35 -11.61 5.88 5.63
C GLU A 35 -11.47 5.78 7.14
N ASN A 36 -10.25 5.90 7.66
CA ASN A 36 -10.02 5.83 9.10
C ASN A 36 -10.76 6.95 9.84
N ILE A 37 -10.76 8.16 9.28
CA ILE A 37 -11.50 9.31 9.85
C ILE A 37 -13.01 9.08 9.79
N ALA A 38 -13.53 8.57 8.66
CA ALA A 38 -14.97 8.42 8.44
C ALA A 38 -15.58 7.23 9.19
N PHE A 39 -14.83 6.12 9.30
CA PHE A 39 -15.36 4.83 9.75
C PHE A 39 -14.63 4.26 10.98
N GLY A 40 -13.55 4.89 11.44
CA GLY A 40 -12.71 4.37 12.53
C GLY A 40 -11.91 3.11 12.14
N THR A 41 -11.90 2.75 10.86
CA THR A 41 -11.17 1.63 10.28
C THR A 41 -10.85 1.93 8.82
N HIS A 42 -9.90 1.21 8.24
CA HIS A 42 -9.48 1.43 6.87
C HIS A 42 -9.01 0.13 6.20
N ARG A 43 -9.08 0.10 4.88
CA ARG A 43 -8.46 -0.97 4.08
C ARG A 43 -6.93 -0.82 4.13
N LYS A 44 -6.21 -1.92 3.93
CA LYS A 44 -4.74 -1.89 3.76
C LYS A 44 -4.38 -1.27 2.41
N ILE A 45 -3.26 -0.54 2.32
CA ILE A 45 -2.82 0.17 1.10
C ILE A 45 -2.83 -0.73 -0.14
N GLY A 46 -2.27 -1.95 -0.04
CA GLY A 46 -2.24 -2.87 -1.18
C GLY A 46 -3.63 -3.17 -1.75
N MET A 47 -4.66 -3.24 -0.91
CA MET A 47 -6.03 -3.47 -1.35
C MET A 47 -6.64 -2.24 -2.03
N ILE A 48 -6.33 -1.03 -1.54
CA ILE A 48 -6.77 0.23 -2.15
C ILE A 48 -6.18 0.33 -3.56
N LEU A 49 -4.85 0.18 -3.69
CA LEU A 49 -4.14 0.19 -4.97
C LEU A 49 -4.69 -0.87 -5.94
N LYS A 50 -5.04 -2.06 -5.44
CA LYS A 50 -5.63 -3.12 -6.27
C LYS A 50 -7.02 -2.74 -6.77
N GLN A 51 -7.84 -2.13 -5.92
CA GLN A 51 -9.19 -1.70 -6.30
C GLN A 51 -9.18 -0.55 -7.29
N GLU A 52 -8.16 0.30 -7.25
CA GLU A 52 -7.92 1.36 -8.23
C GLU A 52 -7.24 0.85 -9.52
N GLY A 53 -6.85 -0.43 -9.56
CA GLY A 53 -6.24 -1.07 -10.74
C GLY A 53 -4.76 -0.74 -10.92
N HIS A 54 -4.09 -0.21 -9.90
CA HIS A 54 -2.67 0.17 -9.95
C HIS A 54 -1.72 -0.99 -9.70
N ILE A 55 -2.18 -2.02 -8.99
CA ILE A 55 -1.37 -3.20 -8.66
C ILE A 55 -2.22 -4.48 -8.75
N THR A 56 -1.59 -5.60 -9.06
CA THR A 56 -2.21 -6.93 -9.06
C THR A 56 -1.98 -7.67 -7.75
N ILE A 57 -2.76 -8.73 -7.48
CA ILE A 57 -2.57 -9.57 -6.29
C ILE A 57 -1.19 -10.22 -6.28
N ALA A 58 -0.73 -10.77 -7.41
CA ALA A 58 0.60 -11.38 -7.51
C ALA A 58 1.73 -10.39 -7.18
N GLN A 59 1.61 -9.14 -7.64
CA GLN A 59 2.58 -8.09 -7.30
C GLN A 59 2.54 -7.68 -5.82
N ILE A 60 1.36 -7.72 -5.19
CA ILE A 60 1.25 -7.51 -3.74
C ILE A 60 1.96 -8.64 -3.00
N GLU A 61 1.72 -9.89 -3.37
CA GLU A 61 2.39 -11.06 -2.77
C GLU A 61 3.91 -10.92 -2.87
N GLU A 62 4.44 -10.56 -4.04
CA GLU A 62 5.88 -10.34 -4.23
C GLU A 62 6.43 -9.19 -3.36
N VAL A 63 5.66 -8.13 -3.13
CA VAL A 63 6.06 -7.06 -2.20
C VAL A 63 6.09 -7.58 -0.76
N LEU A 64 5.10 -8.37 -0.35
CA LEU A 64 5.00 -8.92 1.00
C LEU A 64 6.13 -9.93 1.29
N GLU A 65 6.48 -10.77 0.33
CA GLU A 65 7.62 -11.70 0.44
C GLU A 65 8.92 -10.95 0.79
N VAL A 66 9.20 -9.84 0.10
CA VAL A 66 10.39 -9.00 0.38
C VAL A 66 10.33 -8.36 1.79
N LEU A 67 9.13 -8.09 2.30
CA LEU A 67 8.97 -7.52 3.64
C LEU A 67 9.16 -8.55 4.76
N ASP A 68 8.79 -9.81 4.49
CA ASP A 68 8.87 -10.95 5.42
C ASP A 68 10.28 -11.56 5.50
N GLU A 69 11.11 -11.39 4.47
CA GLU A 69 12.52 -11.83 4.45
C GLU A 69 13.46 -11.00 5.35
N ARG A 70 12.95 -10.21 6.30
CA ARG A 70 13.73 -9.28 7.16
C ARG A 70 13.40 -9.35 8.64
#